data_AF-S0NLV8-F1
#
_entry.id   AF-S0NLV8-F1
#
_cell.length_a   1.000
_cell.length_b   1.000
_cell.length_c   1.000
_cell.angle_alpha   90.00
_cell.angle_beta   90.00
_cell.angle_gamma   90.00
#
_symmetry.space_group_name_H-M   'P 1'
#
loop_
_entity.id
_entity.type
_entity.pdbx_description
1 polymer ?
#
loop_
_entity_poly.entity_id
_entity_poly.type
_entity_poly.pdbx_seq_one_letter_code
_entity_poly.pdbx_strand_id
1 'polypeptide(L)'
;MKKWVFGILCASVLLGGWTYWSFEQKQQVAVKAMEQINKNNQQVSLTGELRKQVKQLTKEGYLKEDITKKEVNQLSKELEKLQRTNQYLISEYQLKNVSFDDFAFVEKQLDIVYEKMAIQESVNDLFDSKKMALNGSQIKDNLPLRKNLKDSELVALRQDLNNVFGSRDVEFRESIERLLTTTEEQLRLKNAALDRLHQAKKENHLTEIDQYYIEMVIDILNNKKDQEQVAAELEKF
;
A
#
# COMPACT_ATOMS: atom_id res chain seq x y z
N MET A 1 58.27 8.10 57.17
CA MET A 1 57.97 7.93 55.73
C MET A 1 56.91 6.85 55.39
N LYS A 2 55.98 6.42 56.28
CA LYS A 2 55.12 5.25 56.01
C LYS A 2 53.59 5.49 55.90
N LYS A 3 53.06 6.68 56.23
CA LYS A 3 51.60 6.92 56.22
C LYS A 3 51.02 7.28 54.84
N TRP A 4 51.82 7.92 53.98
CA TRP A 4 51.38 8.35 52.64
C TRP A 4 51.26 7.19 51.63
N VAL A 5 52.13 6.18 51.75
CA VAL A 5 52.10 5.00 50.87
C VAL A 5 50.83 4.17 51.08
N PHE A 6 50.35 4.06 52.32
CA PHE A 6 49.12 3.31 52.66
C PHE A 6 47.86 4.03 52.14
N GLY A 7 47.82 5.37 52.22
CA GLY A 7 46.71 6.16 51.69
C GLY A 7 46.55 6.06 50.17
N ILE A 8 47.67 6.05 49.42
CA ILE A 8 47.66 5.88 47.96
C ILE A 8 47.17 4.47 47.57
N LEU A 9 47.60 3.44 48.30
CA LEU A 9 47.21 2.05 48.05
C LEU A 9 45.70 1.82 48.26
N CYS A 10 45.11 2.38 49.32
CA CYS A 10 43.66 2.32 49.53
C CYS A 10 42.87 3.07 48.45
N ALA A 11 43.34 4.25 48.02
CA ALA A 11 42.70 5.01 46.95
C ALA A 11 42.70 4.24 45.62
N SER A 12 43.80 3.56 45.28
CA SER A 12 43.88 2.74 44.07
C SER A 12 42.97 1.51 44.09
N VAL A 13 42.77 0.86 45.25
CA VAL A 13 41.84 -0.28 45.37
C VAL A 13 40.39 0.19 45.27
N LEU A 14 40.06 1.35 45.86
CA LEU A 14 38.72 1.92 45.74
C LEU A 14 38.40 2.37 44.31
N LEU A 15 39.35 2.99 43.61
CA LEU A 15 39.21 3.36 42.20
C LEU A 15 39.13 2.13 41.28
N GLY A 16 39.95 1.10 41.54
CA GLY A 16 39.90 -0.18 40.84
C GLY A 16 38.58 -0.92 41.06
N GLY A 17 38.09 -0.96 42.30
CA GLY A 17 36.82 -1.58 42.66
C GLY A 17 35.61 -0.85 42.06
N TRP A 18 35.60 0.50 42.06
CA TRP A 18 34.56 1.29 41.42
C TRP A 18 34.54 1.05 39.91
N THR A 19 35.69 1.16 39.25
CA THR A 19 35.78 0.98 37.80
C THR A 19 35.37 -0.44 37.37
N TYR A 20 35.76 -1.47 38.13
CA TYR A 20 35.34 -2.85 37.88
C TYR A 20 33.83 -3.05 38.08
N TRP A 21 33.26 -2.56 39.19
CA TRP A 21 31.81 -2.65 39.43
C TRP A 21 30.98 -1.90 38.39
N SER A 22 31.45 -0.72 37.96
CA SER A 22 30.84 0.05 36.87
C SER A 22 30.93 -0.68 35.53
N PHE A 23 32.03 -1.39 35.28
CA PHE A 23 32.22 -2.21 34.08
C PHE A 23 31.30 -3.44 34.06
N GLU A 24 31.19 -4.18 35.17
CA GLU A 24 30.27 -5.32 35.28
C GLU A 24 28.81 -4.90 35.09
N GLN A 25 28.38 -3.78 35.68
CA GLN A 25 27.03 -3.26 35.45
C GLN A 25 26.80 -2.93 33.97
N LYS A 26 27.75 -2.26 33.31
CA LYS A 26 27.64 -1.94 31.89
C LYS A 26 27.56 -3.21 31.02
N GLN A 27 28.32 -4.26 31.36
CA GLN A 27 28.22 -5.53 30.65
C GLN A 27 26.86 -6.22 30.84
N GLN A 28 26.34 -6.28 32.06
CA GLN A 28 25.03 -6.89 32.31
C GLN A 28 23.89 -6.15 31.59
N VAL A 29 23.95 -4.82 31.55
CA VAL A 29 22.96 -4.01 30.83
C VAL A 29 23.10 -4.18 29.31
N ALA A 30 24.33 -4.27 28.79
CA ALA A 30 24.57 -4.57 27.37
C ALA A 30 24.06 -5.96 26.96
N VAL A 31 24.18 -6.97 27.82
CA VAL A 31 23.58 -8.31 27.60
C VAL A 31 22.06 -8.22 27.51
N LYS A 32 21.41 -7.52 28.45
CA LYS A 32 19.95 -7.29 28.40
C LYS A 32 19.51 -6.51 27.16
N ALA A 33 20.31 -5.54 26.73
CA ALA A 33 20.08 -4.82 25.48
C ALA A 33 20.16 -5.75 24.26
N MET A 34 21.15 -6.65 24.22
CA MET A 34 21.28 -7.65 23.16
C MET A 34 20.12 -8.66 23.18
N GLU A 35 19.67 -9.10 24.36
CA GLU A 35 18.47 -9.94 24.49
C GLU A 35 17.22 -9.22 23.93
N GLN A 36 17.07 -7.93 24.21
CA GLN A 36 15.95 -7.15 23.69
C GLN A 36 16.02 -7.01 22.16
N ILE A 37 17.21 -6.76 21.60
CA ILE A 37 17.43 -6.74 20.16
C ILE A 37 17.08 -8.10 19.55
N ASN A 38 17.52 -9.20 20.15
CA ASN A 38 17.21 -10.55 19.66
C ASN A 38 15.70 -10.83 19.69
N LYS A 39 14.99 -10.40 20.74
CA LYS A 39 13.52 -10.49 20.79
C LYS A 39 12.86 -9.68 19.69
N ASN A 40 13.32 -8.45 19.44
CA ASN A 40 12.81 -7.61 18.36
C ASN A 40 13.09 -8.23 16.98
N ASN A 41 14.29 -8.78 16.77
CA ASN A 41 14.66 -9.50 15.55
C ASN A 41 13.80 -10.75 15.36
N GLN A 42 13.48 -11.48 16.43
CA GLN A 42 12.58 -12.63 16.37
C GLN A 42 11.19 -12.27 15.87
N GLN A 43 10.65 -11.08 16.18
CA GLN A 43 9.35 -10.61 15.69
C GLN A 43 9.30 -10.46 14.16
N VAL A 44 10.41 -10.04 13.55
CA VAL A 44 10.52 -9.85 12.08
C VAL A 44 11.13 -11.04 11.34
N SER A 45 11.60 -12.06 12.08
CA SER A 45 12.19 -13.26 11.51
C SER A 45 11.19 -14.08 10.68
N LEU A 46 11.67 -15.12 9.97
CA LEU A 46 10.84 -16.02 9.16
C LEU A 46 9.63 -16.62 9.90
N THR A 47 9.78 -16.87 11.20
CA THR A 47 8.72 -17.42 12.06
C THR A 47 8.07 -16.37 12.96
N GLY A 48 8.55 -15.13 12.89
CA GLY A 48 8.12 -14.00 13.69
C GLY A 48 6.69 -13.56 13.39
N GLU A 49 6.02 -13.07 14.43
CA GLU A 49 4.60 -12.71 14.35
C GLU A 49 4.36 -11.52 13.43
N LEU A 50 5.17 -10.46 13.55
CA LEU A 50 5.03 -9.27 12.68
C LEU A 50 5.22 -9.63 11.20
N ARG A 51 6.21 -10.47 10.87
CA ARG A 51 6.40 -10.93 9.47
C ARG A 51 5.22 -11.77 8.97
N LYS A 52 4.64 -12.63 9.81
CA LYS A 52 3.44 -13.41 9.45
C LYS A 52 2.26 -12.51 9.17
N GLN A 53 2.01 -11.52 10.04
CA GLN A 53 0.93 -10.55 9.86
C GLN A 53 1.09 -9.75 8.57
N VAL A 54 2.31 -9.27 8.27
CA VAL A 54 2.59 -8.57 7.01
C VAL A 54 2.37 -9.49 5.80
N LYS A 55 2.80 -10.76 5.85
CA LYS A 55 2.53 -11.72 4.76
C LYS A 55 1.03 -11.94 4.53
N GLN A 56 0.22 -11.94 5.59
CA GLN A 56 -1.23 -12.13 5.52
C GLN A 56 -1.97 -10.92 4.90
N LEU A 57 -1.31 -9.76 4.76
CA LEU A 57 -1.86 -8.62 4.01
C LEU A 57 -1.96 -8.89 2.51
N THR A 58 -1.32 -9.95 2.03
CA THR A 58 -1.37 -10.39 0.64
C THR A 58 -1.81 -11.84 0.53
N LYS A 59 -2.55 -12.18 -0.52
CA LYS A 59 -2.95 -13.54 -0.86
C LYS A 59 -2.84 -13.71 -2.37
N GLU A 60 -2.11 -14.74 -2.81
CA GLU A 60 -1.99 -15.09 -4.24
C GLU A 60 -1.51 -13.92 -5.11
N GLY A 61 -0.61 -13.07 -4.59
CA GLY A 61 -0.14 -11.89 -5.32
C GLY A 61 -1.09 -10.69 -5.27
N TYR A 62 -2.27 -10.80 -4.66
CA TYR A 62 -3.18 -9.68 -4.44
C TYR A 62 -3.16 -9.20 -3.00
N LEU A 63 -3.75 -8.03 -2.76
CA LEU A 63 -4.08 -7.61 -1.40
C LEU A 63 -5.08 -8.59 -0.76
N LYS A 64 -5.07 -8.68 0.56
CA LYS A 64 -6.16 -9.30 1.30
C LYS A 64 -7.44 -8.48 1.07
N GLU A 65 -8.56 -9.18 0.92
CA GLU A 65 -9.88 -8.55 0.83
C GLU A 65 -10.15 -7.65 2.05
N ASP A 66 -10.77 -6.49 1.79
CA ASP A 66 -11.18 -5.49 2.77
C ASP A 66 -10.04 -4.94 3.65
N ILE A 67 -8.79 -5.06 3.18
CA ILE A 67 -7.63 -4.47 3.85
C ILE A 67 -7.78 -2.95 3.99
N THR A 68 -7.44 -2.43 5.16
CA THR A 68 -7.54 -0.99 5.45
C THR A 68 -6.17 -0.35 5.64
N LYS A 69 -6.05 0.95 5.31
CA LYS A 69 -4.81 1.72 5.59
C LYS A 69 -4.47 1.69 7.07
N LYS A 70 -5.47 1.60 7.94
CA LYS A 70 -5.28 1.56 9.40
C LYS A 70 -4.50 0.31 9.83
N GLU A 71 -4.86 -0.86 9.29
CA GLU A 71 -4.16 -2.12 9.58
C GLU A 71 -2.70 -2.07 9.12
N VAL A 72 -2.45 -1.64 7.88
CA VAL A 72 -1.08 -1.53 7.34
C VAL A 72 -0.25 -0.51 8.12
N ASN A 73 -0.83 0.65 8.44
CA ASN A 73 -0.19 1.69 9.25
C ASN A 73 0.15 1.19 10.66
N GLN A 74 -0.67 0.33 11.25
CA GLN A 74 -0.39 -0.23 12.56
C GLN A 74 0.85 -1.13 12.53
N LEU A 75 0.96 -2.01 11.54
CA LEU A 75 2.11 -2.91 11.37
C LEU A 75 3.38 -2.13 11.02
N SER A 76 3.28 -1.12 10.18
CA SER A 76 4.38 -0.20 9.85
C SER A 76 4.89 0.54 11.10
N LYS A 77 3.99 1.08 11.93
CA LYS A 77 4.38 1.70 13.22
C LYS A 77 5.02 0.72 14.20
N GLU A 78 4.57 -0.52 14.22
CA GLU A 78 5.18 -1.56 15.05
C GLU A 78 6.61 -1.86 14.59
N LEU A 79 6.81 -2.04 13.27
CA LEU A 79 8.14 -2.21 12.68
C LEU A 79 9.07 -1.05 13.02
N GLU A 80 8.62 0.19 12.81
CA GLU A 80 9.39 1.40 13.13
C GLU A 80 9.77 1.46 14.62
N LYS A 81 8.84 1.11 15.51
CA LYS A 81 9.10 1.12 16.95
C LYS A 81 10.20 0.11 17.31
N LEU A 82 10.18 -1.08 16.72
CA LEU A 82 11.22 -2.10 16.92
C LEU A 82 12.56 -1.63 16.36
N GLN A 83 12.58 -1.05 15.15
CA GLN A 83 13.79 -0.49 14.53
C GLN A 83 14.40 0.63 15.39
N ARG A 84 13.60 1.61 15.83
CA ARG A 84 14.06 2.72 16.68
C ARG A 84 14.60 2.22 18.02
N THR A 85 13.94 1.22 18.60
CA THR A 85 14.42 0.59 19.84
C THR A 85 15.78 -0.07 19.62
N ASN A 86 15.94 -0.85 18.55
CA ASN A 86 17.21 -1.49 18.22
C ASN A 86 18.32 -0.46 17.95
N GLN A 87 18.04 0.58 17.15
CA GLN A 87 18.98 1.67 16.86
C GLN A 87 19.44 2.39 18.13
N TYR A 88 18.49 2.73 19.02
CA TYR A 88 18.79 3.33 20.31
C TYR A 88 19.73 2.43 21.14
N LEU A 89 19.38 1.15 21.32
CA LEU A 89 20.18 0.20 22.11
C LEU A 89 21.58 -0.02 21.52
N ILE A 90 21.70 -0.08 20.19
CA ILE A 90 23.00 -0.20 19.52
C ILE A 90 23.86 1.04 19.79
N SER A 91 23.27 2.24 19.67
CA SER A 91 24.00 3.49 19.88
C SER A 91 24.43 3.67 21.34
N GLU A 92 23.54 3.39 22.29
CA GLU A 92 23.76 3.59 23.72
C GLU A 92 24.84 2.65 24.27
N TYR A 93 24.83 1.39 23.82
CA TYR A 93 25.75 0.35 24.32
C TYR A 93 26.87 0.00 23.34
N GLN A 94 27.01 0.74 22.24
CA GLN A 94 28.03 0.53 21.20
C GLN A 94 28.10 -0.92 20.70
N LEU A 95 26.93 -1.55 20.55
CA LEU A 95 26.82 -2.96 20.17
C LEU A 95 27.27 -3.13 18.71
N LYS A 96 27.99 -4.23 18.44
CA LYS A 96 28.51 -4.55 17.10
C LYS A 96 27.82 -5.79 16.54
N ASN A 97 27.88 -5.96 15.22
CA ASN A 97 27.42 -7.15 14.49
C ASN A 97 25.91 -7.46 14.60
N VAL A 98 25.07 -6.43 14.72
CA VAL A 98 23.61 -6.58 14.66
C VAL A 98 23.15 -6.46 13.21
N SER A 99 22.53 -7.51 12.66
CA SER A 99 21.91 -7.47 11.31
C SER A 99 20.48 -6.93 11.37
N PHE A 100 20.07 -6.26 10.30
CA PHE A 100 18.73 -5.72 10.06
C PHE A 100 18.09 -6.27 8.77
N ASP A 101 18.63 -7.36 8.21
CA ASP A 101 18.16 -7.87 6.90
C ASP A 101 16.68 -8.29 6.94
N ASP A 102 16.23 -8.90 8.04
CA ASP A 102 14.83 -9.26 8.24
C ASP A 102 13.92 -8.02 8.36
N PHE A 103 14.42 -6.93 8.95
CA PHE A 103 13.68 -5.66 8.99
C PHE A 103 13.50 -5.07 7.59
N ALA A 104 14.58 -4.98 6.83
CA ALA A 104 14.55 -4.49 5.45
C ALA A 104 13.62 -5.35 4.56
N PHE A 105 13.57 -6.66 4.80
CA PHE A 105 12.63 -7.53 4.13
C PHE A 105 11.17 -7.17 4.47
N VAL A 106 10.83 -7.04 5.76
CA VAL A 106 9.45 -6.72 6.18
C VAL A 106 9.03 -5.33 5.72
N GLU A 107 9.93 -4.35 5.77
CA GLU A 107 9.75 -3.00 5.25
C GLU A 107 9.41 -3.02 3.76
N LYS A 108 10.22 -3.72 2.95
CA LYS A 108 9.95 -3.89 1.52
C LYS A 108 8.61 -4.57 1.23
N GLN A 109 8.17 -5.51 2.07
CA GLN A 109 6.85 -6.12 1.90
C GLN A 109 5.73 -5.12 2.19
N LEU A 110 5.85 -4.30 3.24
CA LEU A 110 4.91 -3.23 3.54
C LEU A 110 4.84 -2.19 2.42
N ASP A 111 5.99 -1.82 1.84
CA ASP A 111 6.04 -0.91 0.68
C ASP A 111 5.25 -1.45 -0.50
N ILE A 112 5.43 -2.73 -0.84
CA ILE A 112 4.66 -3.40 -1.90
C ILE A 112 3.15 -3.38 -1.57
N VAL A 113 2.76 -3.57 -0.31
CA VAL A 113 1.35 -3.46 0.10
C VAL A 113 0.82 -2.05 -0.12
N TYR A 114 1.55 -1.01 0.28
CA TYR A 114 1.13 0.38 0.05
C TYR A 114 1.02 0.73 -1.44
N GLU A 115 1.99 0.29 -2.24
CA GLU A 115 1.99 0.43 -3.69
C GLU A 115 0.74 -0.21 -4.32
N LYS A 116 0.41 -1.45 -3.92
CA LYS A 116 -0.82 -2.12 -4.37
C LYS A 116 -2.09 -1.40 -3.93
N MET A 117 -2.11 -0.88 -2.70
CA MET A 117 -3.27 -0.14 -2.18
C MET A 117 -3.50 1.16 -2.95
N ALA A 118 -2.44 1.90 -3.27
CA ALA A 118 -2.54 3.13 -4.06
C ALA A 118 -3.08 2.85 -5.48
N ILE A 119 -2.60 1.79 -6.12
CA ILE A 119 -3.13 1.35 -7.42
C ILE A 119 -4.59 0.88 -7.29
N GLN A 120 -4.93 0.08 -6.27
CA GLN A 120 -6.30 -0.38 -6.05
C GLN A 120 -7.27 0.80 -5.83
N GLU A 121 -6.86 1.81 -5.07
CA GLU A 121 -7.63 3.05 -4.89
C GLU A 121 -7.82 3.78 -6.21
N SER A 122 -6.75 3.98 -6.98
CA SER A 122 -6.78 4.66 -8.27
C SER A 122 -7.68 3.94 -9.29
N VAL A 123 -7.64 2.60 -9.31
CA VAL A 123 -8.53 1.77 -10.13
C VAL A 123 -9.98 1.91 -9.68
N ASN A 124 -10.25 1.86 -8.37
CA ASN A 124 -11.61 1.98 -7.84
C ASN A 124 -12.20 3.37 -8.10
N ASP A 125 -11.39 4.42 -8.11
CA ASP A 125 -11.79 5.81 -8.38
C ASP A 125 -12.22 6.08 -9.83
N LEU A 126 -11.99 5.12 -10.74
CA LEU A 126 -12.50 5.16 -12.11
C LEU A 126 -14.02 4.94 -12.18
N PHE A 127 -14.64 4.42 -11.11
CA PHE A 127 -16.02 3.97 -11.10
C PHE A 127 -16.90 4.77 -10.13
N ASP A 128 -18.13 5.10 -10.52
CA ASP A 128 -19.14 5.75 -9.66
C ASP A 128 -19.97 4.69 -8.92
N SER A 129 -19.30 3.89 -8.10
CA SER A 129 -19.89 2.73 -7.43
C SER A 129 -19.50 2.66 -5.95
N LYS A 130 -20.46 2.26 -5.11
CA LYS A 130 -20.18 1.89 -3.70
C LYS A 130 -19.42 0.57 -3.57
N LYS A 131 -19.45 -0.26 -4.62
CA LYS A 131 -18.70 -1.51 -4.69
C LYS A 131 -17.33 -1.24 -5.30
N MET A 132 -16.29 -1.82 -4.72
CA MET A 132 -14.94 -1.82 -5.29
C MET A 132 -14.87 -2.66 -6.57
N ALA A 133 -14.23 -2.09 -7.60
CA ALA A 133 -13.84 -2.77 -8.84
C ALA A 133 -12.71 -3.77 -8.60
N LEU A 134 -11.77 -3.42 -7.72
CA LEU A 134 -10.69 -4.28 -7.26
C LEU A 134 -10.72 -4.37 -5.74
N ASN A 135 -10.92 -5.58 -5.22
CA ASN A 135 -10.83 -5.90 -3.80
C ASN A 135 -10.15 -7.26 -3.64
N GLY A 136 -8.85 -7.25 -3.34
CA GLY A 136 -8.03 -8.44 -3.39
C GLY A 136 -7.98 -9.05 -4.80
N SER A 137 -8.22 -10.36 -4.92
CA SER A 137 -8.26 -11.04 -6.23
C SER A 137 -9.60 -10.88 -6.95
N GLN A 138 -10.60 -10.25 -6.32
CA GLN A 138 -11.90 -10.02 -6.92
C GLN A 138 -11.87 -8.80 -7.84
N ILE A 139 -12.16 -9.02 -9.12
CA ILE A 139 -12.24 -7.98 -10.15
C ILE A 139 -13.68 -7.88 -10.64
N LYS A 140 -14.24 -6.67 -10.62
CA LYS A 140 -15.55 -6.32 -11.18
C LYS A 140 -15.32 -5.30 -12.27
N ASP A 141 -15.51 -5.73 -13.51
CA ASP A 141 -15.32 -4.96 -14.73
C ASP A 141 -16.62 -4.35 -15.27
N ASN A 142 -17.76 -4.71 -14.66
CA ASN A 142 -19.10 -4.29 -15.08
C ASN A 142 -19.66 -3.14 -14.23
N LEU A 143 -18.79 -2.31 -13.65
CA LEU A 143 -19.21 -1.19 -12.80
C LEU A 143 -19.41 0.10 -13.61
N PRO A 144 -20.33 0.98 -13.17
CA PRO A 144 -20.54 2.26 -13.84
C PRO A 144 -19.30 3.16 -13.75
N LEU A 145 -18.86 3.69 -14.88
CA LEU A 145 -17.72 4.61 -14.93
C LEU A 145 -18.06 5.96 -14.29
N ARG A 146 -17.06 6.59 -13.69
CA ARG A 146 -17.19 7.95 -13.17
C ARG A 146 -17.56 8.93 -14.28
N LYS A 147 -18.51 9.82 -14.01
CA LYS A 147 -19.11 10.70 -15.02
C LYS A 147 -18.10 11.46 -15.88
N ASN A 148 -17.06 12.02 -15.26
CA ASN A 148 -16.06 12.88 -15.91
C ASN A 148 -14.71 12.17 -16.11
N LEU A 149 -14.70 10.84 -16.19
CA LEU A 149 -13.48 10.09 -16.47
C LEU A 149 -12.91 10.47 -17.84
N LYS A 150 -11.59 10.72 -17.90
CA LYS A 150 -10.87 11.05 -19.14
C LYS A 150 -9.89 9.95 -19.53
N ASP A 151 -9.63 9.80 -20.84
CA ASP A 151 -8.62 8.87 -21.36
C ASP A 151 -7.24 9.09 -20.73
N SER A 152 -6.87 10.35 -20.48
CA SER A 152 -5.59 10.71 -19.83
C SER A 152 -5.42 10.10 -18.44
N GLU A 153 -6.52 9.87 -17.71
CA GLU A 153 -6.47 9.25 -16.39
C GLU A 153 -6.15 7.76 -16.47
N LEU A 154 -6.69 7.07 -17.48
CA LEU A 154 -6.36 5.67 -17.76
C LEU A 154 -4.90 5.53 -18.19
N VAL A 155 -4.41 6.45 -19.03
CA VAL A 155 -2.99 6.49 -19.45
C VAL A 155 -2.06 6.72 -18.26
N ALA A 156 -2.38 7.67 -17.37
CA ALA A 156 -1.60 7.93 -16.17
C ALA A 156 -1.56 6.69 -15.26
N LEU A 157 -2.70 6.04 -15.04
CA LEU A 157 -2.76 4.84 -14.21
C LEU A 157 -1.98 3.65 -14.81
N ARG A 158 -2.00 3.47 -16.15
CA ARG A 158 -1.13 2.48 -16.81
C ARG A 158 0.35 2.80 -16.63
N GLN A 159 0.73 4.07 -16.67
CA GLN A 159 2.11 4.48 -16.44
C GLN A 159 2.53 4.20 -14.99
N ASP A 160 1.71 4.58 -14.02
CA ASP A 160 1.96 4.31 -12.60
C ASP A 160 2.08 2.81 -12.34
N LEU A 161 1.16 2.01 -12.89
CA LEU A 161 1.19 0.56 -12.79
C LEU A 161 2.51 -0.02 -13.32
N ASN A 162 2.97 0.43 -14.49
CA ASN A 162 4.22 -0.04 -15.08
C ASN A 162 5.48 0.50 -14.37
N ASN A 163 5.46 1.72 -13.84
CA ASN A 163 6.56 2.29 -13.08
C ASN A 163 6.80 1.53 -11.77
N VAL A 164 5.70 1.18 -11.09
CA VAL A 164 5.73 0.50 -9.80
C VAL A 164 6.01 -1.00 -9.98
N PHE A 165 5.23 -1.66 -10.86
CA PHE A 165 5.19 -3.12 -11.01
C PHE A 165 5.81 -3.65 -12.32
N GLY A 166 6.51 -2.82 -13.11
CA GLY A 166 6.95 -3.15 -14.48
C GLY A 166 7.40 -4.59 -14.72
N SER A 167 8.39 -5.08 -13.96
CA SER A 167 8.80 -6.50 -13.96
C SER A 167 8.54 -7.20 -12.61
N ARG A 168 7.92 -6.51 -11.67
CA ARG A 168 7.66 -6.98 -10.30
C ARG A 168 6.17 -7.26 -10.18
N ASP A 169 5.80 -8.49 -9.80
CA ASP A 169 4.39 -8.84 -9.61
C ASP A 169 3.55 -8.76 -10.90
N VAL A 170 4.00 -9.56 -11.89
CA VAL A 170 3.43 -9.58 -13.25
C VAL A 170 1.95 -9.93 -13.25
N GLU A 171 1.52 -10.85 -12.39
CA GLU A 171 0.13 -11.30 -12.33
C GLU A 171 -0.82 -10.18 -11.90
N PHE A 172 -0.48 -9.44 -10.84
CA PHE A 172 -1.25 -8.28 -10.39
C PHE A 172 -1.31 -7.21 -11.49
N ARG A 173 -0.16 -6.92 -12.11
CA ARG A 173 -0.06 -5.95 -13.21
C ARG A 173 -0.97 -6.32 -14.38
N GLU A 174 -0.90 -7.56 -14.87
CA GLU A 174 -1.69 -8.02 -16.01
C GLU A 174 -3.19 -8.03 -15.72
N SER A 175 -3.58 -8.39 -14.50
CA SER A 175 -4.98 -8.34 -14.08
C SER A 175 -5.54 -6.92 -14.10
N ILE A 176 -4.76 -5.94 -13.65
CA ILE A 176 -5.18 -4.54 -13.72
C ILE A 176 -5.17 -4.04 -15.16
N GLU A 177 -4.17 -4.41 -15.97
CA GLU A 177 -4.12 -4.02 -17.39
C GLU A 177 -5.34 -4.52 -18.18
N ARG A 178 -5.81 -5.74 -17.90
CA ARG A 178 -7.06 -6.27 -18.47
C ARG A 178 -8.26 -5.41 -18.07
N LEU A 179 -8.39 -5.06 -16.79
CA LEU A 179 -9.47 -4.20 -16.31
C LEU A 179 -9.41 -2.82 -16.98
N LEU A 180 -8.23 -2.19 -17.05
CA LEU A 180 -8.06 -0.88 -17.70
C LEU A 180 -8.39 -0.92 -19.20
N THR A 181 -8.10 -2.03 -19.87
CA THR A 181 -8.46 -2.22 -21.28
C THR A 181 -9.98 -2.31 -21.45
N THR A 182 -10.67 -3.06 -20.58
CA THR A 182 -12.14 -3.11 -20.58
C THR A 182 -12.75 -1.73 -20.27
N THR A 183 -12.18 -1.01 -19.30
CA THR A 183 -12.61 0.35 -18.94
C THR A 183 -12.42 1.35 -20.07
N GLU A 184 -11.30 1.28 -20.79
CA GLU A 184 -11.02 2.12 -21.96
C GLU A 184 -12.06 1.91 -23.06
N GLU A 185 -12.40 0.65 -23.35
CA GLU A 185 -13.43 0.35 -24.35
C GLU A 185 -14.81 0.88 -23.93
N GLN A 186 -15.20 0.72 -22.65
CA GLN A 186 -16.44 1.30 -22.12
C GLN A 186 -16.47 2.82 -22.24
N LEU A 187 -15.35 3.49 -21.95
CA LEU A 187 -15.22 4.94 -22.07
C LEU A 187 -15.32 5.40 -23.52
N ARG A 188 -14.69 4.68 -24.45
CA ARG A 188 -14.77 4.94 -25.89
C ARG A 188 -16.21 4.84 -26.40
N LEU A 189 -16.92 3.78 -26.01
CA LEU A 189 -18.33 3.59 -26.37
C LEU A 189 -19.22 4.69 -25.80
N LYS A 190 -18.99 5.09 -24.54
CA LYS A 190 -19.69 6.22 -23.88
C LYS A 190 -19.53 7.52 -24.66
N ASN A 191 -18.28 7.87 -24.99
CA ASN A 191 -17.98 9.13 -25.67
C ASN A 191 -18.58 9.14 -27.09
N ALA A 192 -18.51 8.02 -27.81
CA ALA A 192 -19.11 7.91 -29.15
C ALA A 192 -20.64 8.10 -29.13
N ALA A 193 -21.34 7.59 -28.11
CA ALA A 193 -22.77 7.81 -27.96
C ALA A 193 -23.13 9.26 -27.63
N LEU A 194 -22.35 9.90 -26.75
CA LEU A 194 -22.55 11.31 -26.43
C LEU A 194 -22.33 12.22 -27.64
N ASP A 195 -21.31 11.93 -28.46
CA ASP A 195 -21.04 12.68 -29.68
C ASP A 195 -22.20 12.54 -30.69
N ARG A 196 -22.75 11.33 -30.85
CA ARG A 196 -23.94 11.11 -31.69
C ARG A 196 -25.17 11.84 -31.18
N LEU A 197 -25.43 11.82 -29.86
CA LEU A 197 -26.52 12.57 -29.25
C LEU A 197 -26.39 14.08 -29.52
N HIS A 198 -25.18 14.63 -29.36
CA HIS A 198 -24.92 16.04 -29.66
C HIS A 198 -25.11 16.36 -31.14
N GLN A 199 -24.72 15.46 -32.05
CA GLN A 199 -24.93 15.61 -33.48
C GLN A 199 -26.43 15.60 -33.85
N ALA A 200 -27.20 14.61 -33.37
CA ALA A 200 -28.64 14.51 -33.61
C ALA A 200 -29.39 15.76 -33.10
N LYS A 201 -28.98 16.28 -31.93
CA LYS A 201 -29.52 17.53 -31.38
C LYS A 201 -29.25 18.74 -32.27
N LYS A 202 -28.05 18.82 -32.86
CA LYS A 202 -27.68 19.91 -33.77
C LYS A 202 -28.46 19.82 -35.10
N GLU A 203 -28.73 18.62 -35.56
CA GLU A 203 -29.48 18.35 -36.79
C GLU A 203 -31.00 18.46 -36.60
N ASN A 204 -31.46 18.62 -35.35
CA ASN A 204 -32.86 18.74 -34.94
C ASN A 204 -33.73 17.55 -35.42
N HIS A 205 -33.09 16.39 -35.51
CA HIS A 205 -33.71 15.13 -35.91
C HIS A 205 -33.02 13.99 -35.14
N LEU A 206 -33.78 13.25 -34.34
CA LEU A 206 -33.34 11.96 -33.80
C LEU A 206 -33.92 10.87 -34.69
N THR A 207 -33.08 10.06 -35.33
CA THR A 207 -33.57 8.87 -36.02
C THR A 207 -33.84 7.75 -35.00
N GLU A 208 -34.71 6.79 -35.33
CA GLU A 208 -34.89 5.57 -34.52
C GLU A 208 -33.55 4.81 -34.31
N ILE A 209 -32.61 4.93 -35.25
CA ILE A 209 -31.26 4.37 -35.15
C ILE A 209 -30.44 5.11 -34.10
N ASP A 210 -30.55 6.43 -34.01
CA ASP A 210 -29.87 7.22 -32.98
C ASP A 210 -30.41 6.87 -31.59
N GLN A 211 -31.73 6.76 -31.47
CA GLN A 211 -32.42 6.38 -30.24
C GLN A 211 -32.02 4.97 -29.79
N TYR A 212 -32.01 4.00 -30.71
CA TYR A 212 -31.52 2.63 -30.46
C TYR A 212 -30.04 2.57 -30.07
N TYR A 213 -29.17 3.35 -30.72
CA TYR A 213 -27.74 3.40 -30.37
C TYR A 213 -27.50 4.03 -29.00
N ILE A 214 -28.26 5.09 -28.68
CA ILE A 214 -28.22 5.76 -27.38
C ILE A 214 -28.72 4.80 -26.29
N GLU A 215 -29.86 4.14 -26.48
CA GLU A 215 -30.41 3.14 -25.55
C GLU A 215 -29.50 1.91 -25.40
N MET A 216 -28.91 1.41 -26.49
CA MET A 216 -27.95 0.31 -26.44
C MET A 216 -26.67 0.72 -25.68
N VAL A 217 -26.17 1.94 -25.86
CA VAL A 217 -25.00 2.41 -25.12
C VAL A 217 -25.36 2.72 -23.66
N ILE A 218 -26.57 3.20 -23.39
CA ILE A 218 -27.14 3.30 -22.03
C ILE A 218 -27.26 1.93 -21.35
N ASP A 219 -27.60 0.87 -22.08
CA ASP A 219 -27.68 -0.49 -21.54
C ASP A 219 -26.31 -1.15 -21.37
N ILE A 220 -25.31 -0.78 -22.19
CA ILE A 220 -23.90 -1.19 -22.03
C ILE A 220 -23.24 -0.42 -20.87
N LEU A 221 -23.66 0.82 -20.63
CA LEU A 221 -23.25 1.64 -19.50
C LEU A 221 -24.13 1.28 -18.29
N ASN A 222 -23.70 0.30 -17.48
CA ASN A 222 -24.41 -0.24 -16.31
C ASN A 222 -24.84 0.76 -15.19
N ASN A 223 -24.87 2.07 -15.44
CA ASN A 223 -25.26 3.12 -14.51
C ASN A 223 -26.73 3.56 -14.70
N LYS A 224 -27.64 3.04 -13.85
CA LYS A 224 -29.05 3.48 -13.78
C LYS A 224 -29.25 5.00 -13.79
N LYS A 225 -28.32 5.78 -13.21
CA LYS A 225 -28.41 7.24 -13.13
C LYS A 225 -28.02 7.94 -14.44
N ASP A 226 -27.10 7.35 -15.21
CA ASP A 226 -26.81 7.80 -16.57
C ASP A 226 -27.95 7.37 -17.51
N GLN A 227 -28.57 6.21 -17.29
CA GLN A 227 -29.80 5.82 -18.00
C GLN A 227 -30.95 6.81 -17.76
N GLU A 228 -31.19 7.20 -16.50
CA GLU A 228 -32.19 8.21 -16.12
C GLU A 228 -31.85 9.60 -16.68
N GLN A 229 -30.58 10.01 -16.68
CA GLN A 229 -30.17 11.31 -17.23
C GLN A 229 -30.33 11.37 -18.74
N VAL A 230 -29.98 10.31 -19.46
CA VAL A 230 -30.14 10.28 -20.92
C VAL A 230 -31.61 10.10 -21.30
N ALA A 231 -32.40 9.31 -20.57
CA ALA A 231 -33.85 9.26 -20.73
C ALA A 231 -34.49 10.65 -20.55
N ALA A 232 -34.09 11.41 -19.52
CA ALA A 232 -34.57 12.76 -19.27
C ALA A 232 -34.07 13.80 -20.31
N GLU A 233 -33.00 13.52 -21.05
CA GLU A 233 -32.57 14.34 -22.20
C GLU A 233 -33.26 13.93 -23.50
N LEU A 234 -33.60 12.65 -23.67
CA LEU A 234 -34.43 12.15 -24.77
C LEU A 234 -35.87 12.68 -24.68
N GLU A 235 -36.45 12.76 -23.48
CA GLU A 235 -37.79 13.34 -23.23
C GLU A 235 -37.91 14.84 -23.57
N LYS A 236 -36.80 15.53 -23.85
CA LYS A 236 -36.80 16.95 -24.23
C LYS A 236 -36.91 17.17 -25.74
N PHE A 237 -36.94 16.10 -26.53
CA PHE A 237 -37.33 16.09 -27.93
C PHE A 237 -38.81 15.71 -28.05
#